data_AF-A0A5E7NHX2-F1
#
_entry.id   AF-A0A5E7NHX2-F1
#
_cell.length_a   1.000
_cell.length_b   1.000
_cell.length_c   1.000
_cell.angle_alpha   90.00
_cell.angle_beta   90.00
_cell.angle_gamma   90.00
#
_symmetry.space_group_name_H-M   'P 1'
#
loop_
_entity.id
_entity.type
_entity.pdbx_description
1 polymer ?
#
loop_
_entity_poly.entity_id
_entity_poly.type
_entity_poly.pdbx_seq_one_letter_code
_entity_poly.pdbx_strand_id
1 'polypeptide(L)'
;MTKPLDMGVFLTGMLTGAHATRERHISQAKTVQAAIFNRWRLDNPWTWQRKHIVWFLTHEIKDTAPATRYYYQLTANLIALRMGKLWFEKPIV
;
A
#
# COMPACT_ATOMS: atom_id res chain seq x y z
N MET A 1 -14.71 16.98 -5.58
CA MET A 1 -14.07 15.87 -4.84
C MET A 1 -14.73 14.57 -5.25
N THR A 2 -14.01 13.71 -5.96
CA THR A 2 -14.39 12.30 -6.10
C THR A 2 -14.14 11.60 -4.76
N LYS A 3 -15.02 10.66 -4.39
CA LYS A 3 -14.84 9.84 -3.18
C LYS A 3 -13.56 8.99 -3.37
N PRO A 4 -12.62 8.98 -2.42
CA PRO A 4 -11.45 8.09 -2.50
C PRO A 4 -11.89 6.64 -2.68
N LEU A 5 -11.17 5.91 -3.52
CA LEU A 5 -11.47 4.50 -3.75
C LEU A 5 -11.27 3.71 -2.45
N ASP A 6 -12.24 2.87 -2.09
CA ASP A 6 -12.15 2.08 -0.85
C ASP A 6 -11.07 0.99 -1.00
N MET A 7 -10.03 1.02 -0.16
CA MET A 7 -8.91 0.08 -0.24
C MET A 7 -9.29 -1.37 0.11
N GLY A 8 -10.35 -1.60 0.89
CA GLY A 8 -10.88 -2.94 1.14
C GLY A 8 -11.53 -3.52 -0.10
N VAL A 9 -12.33 -2.71 -0.80
CA VAL A 9 -12.90 -3.08 -2.11
C VAL A 9 -11.79 -3.29 -3.14
N PHE A 10 -10.78 -2.40 -3.16
CA PHE A 10 -9.63 -2.51 -4.07
C PHE A 10 -8.90 -3.86 -3.97
N LEU A 11 -8.62 -4.28 -2.73
CA LEU A 11 -7.85 -5.48 -2.41
C LEU A 11 -8.72 -6.75 -2.30
N THR A 12 -10.01 -6.65 -2.61
CA THR A 12 -10.89 -7.83 -2.63
C THR A 12 -10.34 -8.88 -3.59
N GLY A 13 -10.32 -10.15 -3.15
CA GLY A 13 -9.74 -11.27 -3.90
C GLY A 13 -8.22 -11.40 -3.84
N MET A 14 -7.50 -10.36 -3.39
CA MET A 14 -6.04 -10.44 -3.15
C MET A 14 -5.70 -10.96 -1.75
N LEU A 15 -6.58 -10.69 -0.78
CA LEU A 15 -6.33 -10.99 0.63
C LEU A 15 -6.80 -12.42 0.97
N THR A 16 -5.85 -13.34 1.12
CA THR A 16 -6.09 -14.70 1.59
C THR A 16 -5.67 -14.88 3.06
N GLY A 17 -6.03 -16.00 3.67
CA GLY A 17 -5.66 -16.31 5.05
C GLY A 17 -6.60 -15.74 6.12
N ALA A 18 -6.09 -15.65 7.36
CA ALA A 18 -6.88 -15.33 8.55
C ALA A 18 -7.45 -13.91 8.52
N HIS A 19 -8.63 -13.72 9.14
CA HIS A 19 -9.34 -12.44 9.19
C HIS A 19 -8.45 -11.29 9.71
N ALA A 20 -7.73 -11.51 10.81
CA ALA A 20 -6.85 -10.51 11.41
C ALA A 20 -5.71 -10.06 10.46
N THR A 21 -5.18 -10.97 9.63
CA THR A 21 -4.16 -10.65 8.63
C THR A 21 -4.73 -9.81 7.50
N ARG A 22 -5.95 -10.13 7.03
CA ARG A 22 -6.62 -9.34 5.99
C ARG A 22 -6.92 -7.92 6.47
N GLU A 23 -7.45 -7.76 7.68
CA GLU A 23 -7.72 -6.44 8.28
C GLU A 23 -6.45 -5.60 8.43
N ARG A 24 -5.32 -6.22 8.80
CA ARG A 24 -4.03 -5.53 8.83
C ARG A 24 -3.65 -4.96 7.48
N HIS A 25 -3.75 -5.74 6.42
CA HIS A 25 -3.44 -5.27 5.06
C HIS A 25 -4.37 -4.12 4.64
N ILE A 26 -5.66 -4.21 4.94
CA ILE A 26 -6.62 -3.13 4.64
C ILE A 26 -6.25 -1.86 5.40
N SER A 27 -5.96 -1.96 6.70
CA SER A 27 -5.56 -0.81 7.51
C SER A 27 -4.29 -0.16 6.98
N GLN A 28 -3.26 -0.96 6.66
CA GLN A 28 -2.01 -0.44 6.11
C GLN A 28 -2.19 0.18 4.73
N ALA A 29 -3.04 -0.41 3.88
CA ALA A 29 -3.33 0.11 2.55
C ALA A 29 -4.04 1.47 2.62
N LYS A 30 -4.94 1.67 3.60
CA LYS A 30 -5.55 2.98 3.89
C LYS A 30 -4.51 4.02 4.31
N THR A 31 -3.54 3.64 5.15
CA THR A 31 -2.42 4.54 5.52
C THR A 31 -1.59 4.94 4.30
N VAL A 32 -1.26 3.98 3.43
CA VAL A 32 -0.54 4.25 2.16
C VAL A 32 -1.34 5.22 1.29
N GLN A 33 -2.65 4.99 1.13
CA GLN A 33 -3.52 5.86 0.36
C GLN A 33 -3.56 7.28 0.91
N ALA A 34 -3.73 7.43 2.22
CA ALA A 34 -3.75 8.74 2.87
C ALA A 34 -2.43 9.50 2.66
N ALA A 35 -1.29 8.84 2.84
CA ALA A 35 0.03 9.46 2.65
C ALA A 35 0.25 9.90 1.20
N ILE A 36 -0.09 9.04 0.22
CA ILE A 36 0.04 9.36 -1.21
C ILE A 36 -0.91 10.49 -1.60
N PHE A 37 -2.15 10.46 -1.12
CA PHE A 37 -3.11 11.53 -1.36
C PHE A 37 -2.64 12.85 -0.77
N ASN A 38 -2.13 12.86 0.47
CA ASN A 38 -1.65 14.07 1.11
C ASN A 38 -0.51 14.73 0.33
N ARG A 39 0.39 13.93 -0.25
CA ARG A 39 1.55 14.43 -0.99
C ARG A 39 1.26 14.77 -2.47
N TRP A 40 0.51 13.93 -3.18
CA TRP A 40 0.31 14.07 -4.63
C TRP A 40 -1.13 14.31 -5.07
N ARG A 41 -2.09 14.30 -4.14
CA ARG A 41 -3.53 14.41 -4.42
C ARG A 41 -4.06 13.30 -5.34
N LEU A 42 -3.43 12.13 -5.30
CA LEU A 42 -3.86 10.94 -6.05
C LEU A 42 -4.74 10.05 -5.16
N ASP A 43 -6.05 10.10 -5.38
CA ASP A 43 -7.07 9.37 -4.62
C ASP A 43 -7.31 7.93 -5.16
N ASN A 44 -7.00 7.69 -6.43
CA ASN A 44 -7.21 6.44 -7.12
C ASN A 44 -5.92 5.59 -7.22
N PRO A 45 -5.84 4.42 -6.55
CA PRO A 45 -4.67 3.54 -6.60
C PRO A 45 -4.24 3.12 -8.00
N TRP A 46 -5.18 3.00 -8.96
CA TRP A 46 -4.87 2.63 -10.35
C TRP A 46 -3.95 3.65 -11.06
N THR A 47 -3.90 4.88 -10.57
CA THR A 47 -3.04 5.96 -11.11
C THR A 47 -1.64 5.98 -10.50
N TRP A 48 -1.39 5.17 -9.47
CA TRP A 48 -0.12 5.21 -8.77
C TRP A 48 1.03 4.64 -9.61
N GLN A 49 2.23 5.12 -9.33
CA GLN A 49 3.46 4.67 -9.94
C GLN A 49 4.42 4.17 -8.85
N ARG A 50 5.41 3.36 -9.25
CA ARG A 50 6.42 2.80 -8.34
C ARG A 50 7.02 3.84 -7.40
N LYS A 51 7.27 5.06 -7.91
CA LYS A 51 7.83 6.17 -7.11
C LYS A 51 6.99 6.55 -5.89
N HIS A 52 5.66 6.46 -5.98
CA HIS A 52 4.77 6.83 -4.86
C HIS A 52 4.90 5.82 -3.71
N ILE A 53 4.93 4.54 -4.05
CA ILE A 53 5.11 3.46 -3.08
C ILE A 53 6.53 3.45 -2.50
N VAL A 54 7.56 3.60 -3.34
CA VAL A 54 8.96 3.65 -2.89
C VAL A 54 9.17 4.83 -1.94
N TRP A 55 8.63 6.00 -2.28
CA TRP A 55 8.71 7.15 -1.40
C TRP A 55 8.04 6.87 -0.05
N PHE A 56 6.84 6.28 -0.02
CA PHE A 56 6.18 5.92 1.23
C PHE A 56 7.08 5.02 2.10
N LEU A 57 7.63 3.94 1.52
CA LEU A 57 8.44 2.96 2.26
C LEU A 57 9.79 3.49 2.75
N THR A 58 10.38 4.44 2.03
CA THR A 58 11.74 4.93 2.30
C THR A 58 11.78 6.30 2.98
N HIS A 59 10.71 7.09 2.90
CA HIS A 59 10.65 8.44 3.46
C HIS A 59 9.56 8.59 4.51
N GLU A 60 8.32 8.19 4.21
CA GLU A 60 7.18 8.42 5.12
C GLU A 60 7.29 7.59 6.40
N ILE A 61 7.61 6.31 6.27
CA ILE A 61 7.70 5.38 7.42
C ILE A 61 9.14 5.06 7.83
N LYS A 62 10.11 5.89 7.43
CA LYS A 62 11.54 5.61 7.61
C LYS A 62 11.94 5.38 9.07
N ASP A 63 11.30 6.10 10.00
CA ASP A 63 11.63 6.10 11.44
C ASP A 63 10.84 5.03 12.21
N THR A 64 10.03 4.21 11.52
CA THR A 64 9.31 3.11 12.15
C THR A 64 10.18 1.86 12.29
N ALA A 65 9.84 1.01 13.25
CA ALA A 65 10.57 -0.23 13.49
C ALA A 65 10.70 -1.11 12.22
N PRO A 66 11.81 -1.85 12.04
CA PRO A 66 12.02 -2.70 10.86
C PRO A 66 10.86 -3.68 10.61
N ALA A 67 10.30 -4.28 11.66
CA ALA A 67 9.15 -5.17 11.55
C ALA A 67 7.90 -4.45 11.00
N THR A 68 7.65 -3.20 11.41
CA THR A 68 6.54 -2.39 10.87
C THR A 68 6.75 -2.11 9.40
N ARG A 69 7.97 -1.70 9.00
CA ARG A 69 8.28 -1.43 7.59
C ARG A 69 8.16 -2.69 6.72
N TYR A 70 8.57 -3.85 7.24
CA TYR A 70 8.40 -5.14 6.58
C TYR A 70 6.92 -5.43 6.27
N TYR A 71 6.01 -5.26 7.24
CA TYR A 71 4.58 -5.48 6.98
C TYR A 71 4.00 -4.47 5.98
N TYR A 72 4.43 -3.21 6.02
CA TYR A 72 4.04 -2.24 5.00
C TYR A 72 4.55 -2.63 3.61
N GLN A 73 5.74 -3.21 3.51
CA GLN A 73 6.25 -3.74 2.25
C GLN A 73 5.40 -4.90 1.73
N LEU A 74 4.97 -5.83 2.58
CA LEU A 74 4.03 -6.89 2.16
C LEU A 74 2.72 -6.31 1.61
N THR A 75 2.16 -5.30 2.28
CA THR A 75 0.96 -4.60 1.79
C THR A 75 1.21 -3.87 0.47
N ALA A 76 2.35 -3.21 0.32
CA ALA A 76 2.75 -2.55 -0.93
C ALA A 76 2.87 -3.54 -2.11
N ASN A 77 3.36 -4.75 -1.85
CA ASN A 77 3.43 -5.81 -2.86
C ASN A 77 2.02 -6.23 -3.32
N LEU A 78 1.07 -6.41 -2.39
CA LEU A 78 -0.31 -6.74 -2.74
C LEU A 78 -0.99 -5.66 -3.58
N ILE A 79 -0.74 -4.38 -3.26
CA ILE A 79 -1.23 -3.24 -4.05
C ILE A 79 -0.64 -3.30 -5.47
N ALA A 80 0.68 -3.46 -5.59
CA ALA A 80 1.34 -3.52 -6.90
C ALA A 80 0.84 -4.71 -7.74
N LEU A 81 0.70 -5.89 -7.13
CA LEU A 81 0.15 -7.08 -7.79
C LEU A 81 -1.29 -6.84 -8.26
N ARG A 82 -2.14 -6.20 -7.43
CA ARG A 82 -3.51 -5.86 -7.82
C ARG A 82 -3.55 -4.93 -9.03
N MET A 83 -2.57 -4.03 -9.15
CA MET A 83 -2.41 -3.14 -10.30
C MET A 83 -1.79 -3.81 -11.53
N GLY A 84 -1.45 -5.10 -11.47
CA GLY A 84 -0.72 -5.81 -12.53
C GLY A 84 0.73 -5.32 -12.68
N LYS A 85 1.36 -4.89 -11.59
CA LYS A 85 2.71 -4.32 -11.57
C LYS A 85 3.66 -5.18 -10.73
N LEU A 86 4.76 -5.61 -11.34
CA LEU A 86 5.85 -6.34 -10.67
C LEU A 86 6.95 -5.37 -10.23
N TRP A 87 6.66 -4.54 -9.22
CA TRP A 87 7.63 -3.52 -8.77
C TRP A 87 8.69 -4.04 -7.79
N PHE A 88 8.38 -5.11 -7.05
CA PHE A 88 9.11 -5.51 -5.84
C PHE A 88 9.35 -7.02 -5.84
N GLU A 89 10.22 -7.48 -6.74
CA GLU A 89 10.74 -8.86 -6.73
C GLU A 89 11.69 -9.10 -5.54
N LYS A 90 12.22 -8.02 -4.94
CA LYS A 90 13.09 -8.03 -3.76
C LYS A 90 12.61 -7.00 -2.72
N PRO A 91 12.89 -7.22 -1.42
CA PRO A 91 12.67 -6.20 -0.39
C PRO A 91 13.37 -4.88 -0.75
N ILE A 92 12.76 -3.74 -0.42
CA ILE A 92 13.29 -2.39 -0.69
C ILE A 92 13.95 -1.83 0.57
N VAL A 93 13.58 -2.39 1.72
CA VAL A 93 13.78 -1.88 3.05
C VAL A 93 14.49 -2.90 3.90
#